data_AF-A0A9E4HK11-F1
#
_entry.id   AF-A0A9E4HK11-F1
#
_cell.length_a   1.000
_cell.length_b   1.000
_cell.length_c   1.000
_cell.angle_alpha   90.00
_cell.angle_beta   90.00
_cell.angle_gamma   90.00
#
_symmetry.space_group_name_H-M   'P 1'
#
loop_
_entity.id
_entity.type
_entity.pdbx_description
1 polymer ?
#
loop_
_entity_poly.entity_id
_entity_poly.type
_entity_poly.pdbx_seq_one_letter_code
_entity_poly.pdbx_strand_id
1 'polypeptide(L)'
;MEEVRSAVASVDFDRLVLDGIATATGAPAVVVEVGGDPADDVGAALAALPVVSVAVGAGGETWDLTLDDPAPALEGLRANPQASVVAAQTLRRTGQLGLLDALLVESLAYATLQAGPEHARWLAQRGRRTRRDTDQPRIEVTDNGASVTVTLSRPRLLNLFDAAMRDQLVDVLKALQAAADDRPVVLAGAGGNFCAGGDPAEFGSVEDPAAAHLIRSRANAAPWMATVARRTTALIDGACVGAGIELAAFCATVTATDRARFRLPELSMGLIPGAGGTVSIPARIGRQRTLWWLLTDAELDPAVALEWGLVDSLA
;
A
#
# COMPACT_ATOMS: atom_id res chain seq x y z
N MET A 1 4.33 -8.45 -34.20
CA MET A 1 3.71 -9.65 -33.57
C MET A 1 4.67 -10.84 -33.52
N GLU A 2 6.00 -10.61 -33.49
CA GLU A 2 7.03 -11.67 -33.39
C GLU A 2 8.22 -11.24 -32.49
N GLU A 3 8.06 -10.18 -31.70
CA GLU A 3 9.07 -9.65 -30.77
C GLU A 3 8.67 -9.76 -29.28
N VAL A 4 7.63 -10.56 -28.95
CA VAL A 4 7.15 -10.74 -27.55
C VAL A 4 7.84 -11.92 -26.84
N ARG A 5 8.76 -12.64 -27.49
CA ARG A 5 9.48 -13.79 -26.90
C ARG A 5 10.91 -13.45 -26.50
N SER A 6 11.08 -12.59 -25.51
CA SER A 6 12.39 -12.46 -24.83
C SER A 6 12.22 -11.96 -23.39
N ALA A 7 11.82 -12.88 -22.52
CA ALA A 7 12.09 -12.95 -21.08
C ALA A 7 11.34 -14.14 -20.41
N VAL A 8 10.78 -15.07 -21.19
CA VAL A 8 10.19 -16.32 -20.67
C VAL A 8 11.21 -17.42 -20.92
N ALA A 9 12.10 -17.64 -19.96
CA ALA A 9 12.89 -18.87 -19.95
C ALA A 9 11.93 -20.03 -19.67
N SER A 10 11.99 -21.09 -20.48
CA SER A 10 11.52 -22.41 -20.05
C SER A 10 12.36 -22.78 -18.83
N VAL A 11 11.77 -22.66 -17.64
CA VAL A 11 12.48 -22.96 -16.42
C VAL A 11 12.35 -24.46 -16.16
N ASP A 12 13.49 -25.13 -16.09
CA ASP A 12 13.60 -26.48 -15.56
C ASP A 12 13.30 -26.43 -14.06
N PHE A 13 12.08 -26.80 -13.67
CA PHE A 13 11.59 -26.71 -12.29
C PHE A 13 12.44 -27.55 -11.31
N ASP A 14 13.07 -28.62 -11.79
CA ASP A 14 13.98 -29.46 -10.98
C ASP A 14 15.28 -28.73 -10.62
N ARG A 15 15.63 -27.65 -11.32
CA ARG A 15 16.79 -26.79 -11.00
C ARG A 15 16.45 -25.57 -10.16
N LEU A 16 15.16 -25.22 -10.03
CA LEU A 16 14.73 -24.12 -9.18
C LEU A 16 14.74 -24.49 -7.70
N VAL A 17 14.63 -25.78 -7.36
CA VAL A 17 14.56 -26.29 -5.98
C VAL A 17 15.75 -27.21 -5.72
N LEU A 18 16.85 -26.63 -5.22
CA LEU A 18 17.96 -27.43 -4.67
C LEU A 18 17.75 -27.55 -3.16
N ASP A 19 17.54 -28.78 -2.67
CA ASP A 19 17.46 -29.10 -1.24
C ASP A 19 16.51 -28.21 -0.41
N GLY A 20 15.35 -27.84 -0.97
CA GLY A 20 14.36 -27.00 -0.29
C GLY A 20 14.72 -25.51 -0.19
N ILE A 21 15.84 -25.08 -0.79
CA ILE A 21 16.23 -23.66 -0.93
C ILE A 21 16.14 -23.31 -2.41
N ALA A 22 15.09 -22.59 -2.76
CA ALA A 22 14.81 -22.28 -4.15
C ALA A 22 15.64 -21.04 -4.61
N THR A 23 16.30 -21.11 -5.78
CA THR A 23 17.15 -20.01 -6.31
C THR A 23 16.78 -19.63 -7.75
N ALA A 24 15.75 -18.79 -7.92
CA ALA A 24 15.55 -18.04 -9.15
C ALA A 24 16.49 -16.83 -9.11
N THR A 25 17.69 -16.97 -9.68
CA THR A 25 18.63 -15.84 -9.78
C THR A 25 18.40 -15.10 -11.10
N GLY A 26 18.15 -13.78 -11.03
CA GLY A 26 18.15 -12.89 -12.19
C GLY A 26 16.80 -12.61 -12.89
N ALA A 27 15.68 -13.20 -12.44
CA ALA A 27 14.34 -12.91 -12.97
C ALA A 27 13.42 -12.40 -11.85
N PRO A 28 12.91 -11.15 -11.91
CA PRO A 28 12.03 -10.60 -10.87
C PRO A 28 10.59 -11.15 -10.90
N ALA A 29 10.23 -11.86 -11.97
CA ALA A 29 8.92 -12.50 -12.13
C ALA A 29 9.04 -13.84 -12.85
N VAL A 30 8.10 -14.74 -12.54
CA VAL A 30 7.87 -15.99 -13.27
C VAL A 30 6.43 -15.98 -13.76
N VAL A 31 6.25 -16.06 -15.08
CA VAL A 31 4.93 -16.08 -15.73
C VAL A 31 4.66 -17.48 -16.24
N VAL A 32 3.52 -18.04 -15.87
CA VAL A 32 3.12 -19.38 -16.25
C VAL A 32 1.72 -19.32 -16.85
N GLU A 33 1.56 -19.86 -18.05
CA GLU A 33 0.24 -20.08 -18.64
C GLU A 33 -0.35 -21.35 -18.02
N VAL A 34 -1.49 -21.21 -17.33
CA VAL A 34 -2.07 -22.28 -16.51
C VAL A 34 -3.27 -22.88 -17.23
N GLY A 35 -3.13 -24.12 -17.70
CA GLY A 35 -4.13 -24.84 -18.49
C GLY A 35 -5.01 -25.84 -17.73
N GLY A 36 -5.18 -25.69 -16.41
CA GLY A 36 -5.87 -26.63 -15.51
C GLY A 36 -4.96 -27.17 -14.38
N ASP A 37 -5.50 -28.02 -13.50
CA ASP A 37 -4.84 -28.53 -12.29
C ASP A 37 -3.65 -29.49 -12.62
N PRO A 38 -2.45 -29.41 -11.97
CA PRO A 38 -2.16 -28.84 -10.64
C PRO A 38 -1.59 -27.42 -10.70
N ALA A 39 -2.46 -26.41 -10.59
CA ALA A 39 -2.06 -25.01 -10.67
C ALA A 39 -1.47 -24.48 -9.34
N ASP A 40 -1.89 -25.04 -8.21
CA ASP A 40 -1.61 -24.48 -6.89
C ASP A 40 -0.27 -24.91 -6.30
N ASP A 41 0.17 -26.15 -6.57
CA ASP A 41 1.48 -26.66 -6.12
C ASP A 41 2.63 -25.86 -6.73
N VAL A 42 2.51 -25.47 -8.00
CA VAL A 42 3.46 -24.60 -8.68
C VAL A 42 3.48 -23.21 -8.06
N GLY A 43 2.29 -22.62 -7.83
CA GLY A 43 2.18 -21.32 -7.16
C GLY A 43 2.83 -21.32 -5.77
N ALA A 44 2.63 -22.38 -4.99
CA ALA A 44 3.23 -22.54 -3.66
C ALA A 44 4.75 -22.68 -3.72
N ALA A 45 5.30 -23.45 -4.67
CA ALA A 45 6.74 -23.56 -4.88
C ALA A 45 7.36 -22.21 -5.28
N LEU A 46 6.70 -21.48 -6.19
CA LEU A 46 7.13 -20.15 -6.61
C LEU A 46 7.02 -19.10 -5.47
N ALA A 47 6.06 -19.26 -4.56
CA ALA A 47 5.91 -18.38 -3.40
C ALA A 47 7.06 -18.50 -2.39
N ALA A 48 7.91 -19.54 -2.47
CA ALA A 48 9.15 -19.66 -1.69
C ALA A 48 10.32 -18.88 -2.32
N LEU A 49 10.19 -18.46 -3.58
CA LEU A 49 11.23 -17.76 -4.33
C LEU A 49 11.13 -16.22 -4.20
N PRO A 50 12.25 -15.50 -4.39
CA PRO A 50 12.28 -14.04 -4.49
C PRO A 50 11.85 -13.56 -5.88
N VAL A 51 10.68 -13.99 -6.32
CA VAL A 51 10.06 -13.62 -7.60
C VAL A 51 8.60 -13.24 -7.37
N VAL A 52 8.03 -12.48 -8.30
CA VAL A 52 6.57 -12.33 -8.43
C VAL A 52 6.02 -13.49 -9.27
N SER A 53 5.13 -14.30 -8.72
CA SER A 53 4.50 -15.40 -9.47
C SER A 53 3.22 -14.93 -10.18
N VAL A 54 3.16 -15.11 -11.50
CA VAL A 54 2.03 -14.69 -12.32
C VAL A 54 1.46 -15.88 -13.06
N ALA A 55 0.21 -16.25 -12.74
CA ALA A 55 -0.58 -17.17 -13.54
C ALA A 55 -1.33 -16.39 -14.63
N VAL A 56 -1.25 -16.87 -15.86
CA VAL A 56 -2.12 -16.44 -16.95
C VAL A 56 -3.27 -17.43 -17.08
N GLY A 57 -4.51 -16.96 -16.94
CA GLY A 57 -5.71 -17.80 -16.93
C GLY A 57 -6.17 -18.19 -15.52
N ALA A 58 -6.27 -19.49 -15.22
CA ALA A 58 -6.97 -20.00 -14.04
C ALA A 58 -6.05 -20.33 -12.83
N GLY A 59 -5.19 -19.38 -12.42
CA GLY A 59 -4.36 -19.54 -11.21
C GLY A 59 -5.14 -19.38 -9.90
N GLY A 60 -4.83 -20.17 -8.88
CA GLY A 60 -5.45 -20.08 -7.55
C GLY A 60 -4.81 -19.06 -6.60
N GLU A 61 -5.14 -19.15 -5.32
CA GLU A 61 -4.75 -18.18 -4.28
C GLU A 61 -3.26 -18.24 -3.90
N THR A 62 -2.55 -19.31 -4.27
CA THR A 62 -1.11 -19.45 -3.98
C THR A 62 -0.24 -18.56 -4.88
N TRP A 63 -0.79 -18.06 -5.99
CA TRP A 63 -0.14 -17.13 -6.89
C TRP A 63 -0.16 -15.70 -6.33
N ASP A 64 0.87 -14.92 -6.67
CA ASP A 64 0.89 -13.49 -6.38
C ASP A 64 -0.12 -12.74 -7.26
N LEU A 65 -0.29 -13.18 -8.51
CA LEU A 65 -1.24 -12.64 -9.48
C LEU A 65 -1.85 -13.76 -10.33
N THR A 66 -3.15 -13.65 -10.58
CA THR A 66 -3.86 -14.40 -11.62
C THR A 66 -4.50 -13.39 -12.58
N LEU A 67 -4.08 -13.39 -13.86
CA LEU A 67 -4.46 -12.36 -14.83
C LEU A 67 -4.77 -12.97 -16.19
N ASP A 68 -5.70 -12.36 -16.93
CA ASP A 68 -5.90 -12.68 -18.34
C ASP A 68 -4.83 -12.03 -19.22
N ASP A 69 -4.51 -10.76 -18.94
CA ASP A 69 -3.41 -10.02 -19.57
C ASP A 69 -2.41 -9.56 -18.50
N PRO A 70 -1.21 -10.18 -18.44
CA PRO A 70 -0.18 -9.78 -17.50
C PRO A 70 0.62 -8.55 -17.94
N ALA A 71 0.48 -8.08 -19.19
CA ALA A 71 1.38 -7.07 -19.76
C ALA A 71 1.47 -5.76 -18.94
N PRO A 72 0.36 -5.16 -18.47
CA PRO A 72 0.42 -3.93 -17.68
C PRO A 72 1.17 -4.11 -16.35
N ALA A 73 0.91 -5.22 -15.65
CA ALA A 73 1.59 -5.52 -14.40
C ALA A 73 3.09 -5.80 -14.61
N LEU A 74 3.45 -6.49 -15.71
CA LEU A 74 4.84 -6.75 -16.06
C LEU A 74 5.59 -5.49 -16.51
N GLU A 75 4.92 -4.48 -17.06
CA GLU A 75 5.53 -3.19 -17.39
C GLU A 75 6.00 -2.46 -16.14
N GLY A 76 5.12 -2.27 -15.15
CA GLY A 76 5.50 -1.63 -13.89
C GLY A 76 6.52 -2.45 -13.09
N LEU A 77 6.41 -3.78 -13.15
CA LEU A 77 7.41 -4.67 -12.56
C LEU A 77 8.81 -4.48 -13.16
N ARG A 78 8.92 -4.36 -14.49
CA ARG A 78 10.21 -4.08 -15.15
C ARG A 78 10.75 -2.70 -14.79
N ALA A 79 9.88 -1.73 -14.52
CA ALA A 79 10.28 -0.39 -14.13
C ALA A 79 10.90 -0.34 -12.71
N ASN A 80 10.38 -1.14 -11.77
CA ASN A 80 10.84 -1.23 -10.38
C ASN A 80 10.85 -2.68 -9.86
N PRO A 81 11.76 -3.53 -10.36
CA PRO A 81 11.78 -4.96 -10.06
C PRO A 81 12.03 -5.29 -8.58
N GLN A 82 12.86 -4.52 -7.88
CA GLN A 82 13.16 -4.77 -6.46
C GLN A 82 11.96 -4.45 -5.59
N ALA A 83 11.35 -3.27 -5.77
CA ALA A 83 10.12 -2.91 -5.08
C ALA A 83 8.98 -3.90 -5.35
N SER A 84 8.87 -4.41 -6.58
CA SER A 84 7.86 -5.41 -6.97
C SER A 84 7.99 -6.74 -6.23
N VAL A 85 9.21 -7.30 -6.20
CA VAL A 85 9.46 -8.55 -5.47
C VAL A 85 9.23 -8.37 -3.97
N VAL A 86 9.73 -7.27 -3.40
CA VAL A 86 9.53 -6.98 -1.98
C VAL A 86 8.05 -6.76 -1.66
N ALA A 87 7.28 -6.09 -2.52
CA ALA A 87 5.83 -5.92 -2.37
C ALA A 87 5.11 -7.27 -2.32
N ALA A 88 5.36 -8.15 -3.29
CA ALA A 88 4.74 -9.47 -3.35
C ALA A 88 5.07 -10.32 -2.12
N GLN A 89 6.34 -10.37 -1.71
CA GLN A 89 6.76 -11.11 -0.52
C GLN A 89 6.19 -10.53 0.77
N THR A 90 6.14 -9.19 0.90
CA THR A 90 5.55 -8.52 2.06
C THR A 90 4.07 -8.88 2.17
N LEU A 91 3.32 -8.73 1.08
CA LEU A 91 1.90 -9.05 1.01
C LEU A 91 1.59 -10.53 1.28
N ARG A 92 2.48 -11.46 0.87
CA ARG A 92 2.37 -12.89 1.22
C ARG A 92 2.46 -13.12 2.73
N ARG A 93 3.32 -12.35 3.41
CA ARG A 93 3.63 -12.54 4.84
C ARG A 93 2.68 -11.79 5.75
N THR A 94 2.35 -10.54 5.46
CA THR A 94 1.49 -9.71 6.33
C THR A 94 0.11 -10.32 6.53
N GLY A 95 -0.46 -10.96 5.51
CA GLY A 95 -1.75 -11.66 5.61
C GLY A 95 -1.76 -12.88 6.53
N GLN A 96 -0.59 -13.37 6.96
CA GLN A 96 -0.43 -14.53 7.86
C GLN A 96 -0.10 -14.12 9.30
N LEU A 97 0.10 -12.82 9.55
CA LEU A 97 0.63 -12.29 10.80
C LEU A 97 -0.45 -11.51 11.57
N GLY A 98 -0.27 -11.40 12.89
CA GLY A 98 -1.01 -10.42 13.69
C GLY A 98 -0.62 -9.00 13.30
N LEU A 99 -1.51 -8.03 13.55
CA LEU A 99 -1.36 -6.63 13.13
C LEU A 99 0.03 -6.05 13.43
N LEU A 100 0.53 -6.20 14.66
CA LEU A 100 1.80 -5.58 15.06
C LEU A 100 3.00 -6.21 14.35
N ASP A 101 3.00 -7.54 14.19
CA ASP A 101 4.07 -8.24 13.47
C ASP A 101 4.04 -7.93 11.97
N ALA A 102 2.84 -7.82 11.39
CA ALA A 102 2.65 -7.41 10.00
C ALA A 102 3.20 -5.99 9.75
N LEU A 103 2.91 -5.04 10.63
CA LEU A 103 3.44 -3.67 10.55
C LEU A 103 4.95 -3.61 10.76
N LEU A 104 5.51 -4.49 11.59
CA LEU A 104 6.95 -4.62 11.73
C LEU A 104 7.61 -5.09 10.43
N VAL A 105 7.05 -6.12 9.79
CA VAL A 105 7.51 -6.62 8.48
C VAL A 105 7.41 -5.54 7.40
N GLU A 106 6.28 -4.83 7.32
CA GLU A 106 6.11 -3.69 6.40
C GLU A 106 7.21 -2.64 6.61
N SER A 107 7.45 -2.26 7.87
CA SER A 107 8.46 -1.24 8.21
C SER A 107 9.89 -1.69 7.86
N LEU A 108 10.22 -2.96 8.05
CA LEU A 108 11.52 -3.52 7.66
C LEU A 108 11.67 -3.55 6.13
N ALA A 109 10.67 -4.06 5.41
CA ALA A 109 10.65 -4.12 3.95
C ALA A 109 10.79 -2.72 3.32
N TYR A 110 10.02 -1.75 3.83
CA TYR A 110 10.11 -0.36 3.39
C TYR A 110 11.52 0.20 3.63
N ALA A 111 12.12 -0.04 4.80
CA ALA A 111 13.46 0.46 5.12
C ALA A 111 14.53 -0.14 4.20
N THR A 112 14.40 -1.41 3.81
CA THR A 112 15.29 -2.04 2.81
C THR A 112 15.18 -1.33 1.45
N LEU A 113 13.97 -1.05 0.98
CA LEU A 113 13.75 -0.36 -0.30
C LEU A 113 14.19 1.10 -0.29
N GLN A 114 14.07 1.78 0.85
CA GLN A 114 14.48 3.18 1.01
C GLN A 114 15.97 3.41 0.74
N ALA A 115 16.81 2.41 1.03
CA ALA A 115 18.24 2.43 0.72
C ALA A 115 18.58 1.91 -0.69
N GLY A 116 17.57 1.50 -1.46
CA GLY A 116 17.71 0.86 -2.76
C GLY A 116 17.92 1.83 -3.94
N PRO A 117 18.45 1.33 -5.07
CA PRO A 117 18.71 2.12 -6.27
C PRO A 117 17.45 2.69 -6.92
N GLU A 118 16.31 2.00 -6.82
CA GLU A 118 15.03 2.46 -7.39
C GLU A 118 14.52 3.72 -6.68
N HIS A 119 14.57 3.73 -5.35
CA HIS A 119 14.24 4.91 -4.55
C HIS A 119 15.24 6.04 -4.77
N ALA A 120 16.54 5.75 -4.81
CA ALA A 120 17.58 6.73 -5.10
C ALA A 120 17.38 7.41 -6.47
N ARG A 121 17.01 6.63 -7.51
CA ARG A 121 16.67 7.16 -8.83
C ARG A 121 15.46 8.10 -8.77
N TRP A 122 14.40 7.74 -8.05
CA TRP A 122 13.24 8.60 -7.88
C TRP A 122 13.58 9.91 -7.14
N LEU A 123 14.37 9.83 -6.05
CA LEU A 123 14.85 10.99 -5.30
C LEU A 123 15.62 11.97 -6.18
N ALA A 124 16.42 11.48 -7.11
CA ALA A 124 17.18 12.30 -8.06
C ALA A 124 16.29 13.03 -9.09
N GLN A 125 15.11 12.50 -9.41
CA GLN A 125 14.23 13.01 -10.46
C GLN A 125 13.13 13.96 -9.95
N ARG A 126 12.66 13.81 -8.70
CA ARG A 126 11.50 14.52 -8.16
C ARG A 126 11.68 16.05 -7.94
N GLY A 127 12.93 16.52 -7.98
CA GLY A 127 13.33 17.90 -7.67
C GLY A 127 13.29 18.24 -6.17
N ARG A 128 13.93 19.36 -5.77
CA ARG A 128 13.89 19.82 -4.37
C ARG A 128 12.52 20.43 -4.07
N ARG A 129 11.82 19.89 -3.07
CA ARG A 129 10.54 20.42 -2.57
C ARG A 129 10.74 20.93 -1.15
N THR A 130 10.65 22.23 -0.95
CA THR A 130 10.63 22.83 0.39
C THR A 130 9.19 23.19 0.74
N ARG A 131 8.71 22.70 1.88
CA ARG A 131 7.45 23.16 2.46
C ARG A 131 7.78 24.30 3.43
N ARG A 132 6.98 25.36 3.39
CA ARG A 132 6.99 26.32 4.49
C ARG A 132 6.14 25.71 5.59
N ASP A 133 6.73 25.56 6.76
CA ASP A 133 5.92 25.20 7.91
C ASP A 133 4.95 26.34 8.21
N THR A 134 3.77 25.97 8.68
CA THR A 134 2.70 26.92 8.98
C THR A 134 2.21 26.58 10.37
N ASP A 135 1.93 27.59 11.19
CA ASP A 135 1.40 27.40 12.55
C ASP A 135 -0.04 26.82 12.60
N GLN A 136 -0.58 26.42 11.45
CA GLN A 136 -1.90 25.81 11.35
C GLN A 136 -1.87 24.35 11.81
N PRO A 137 -2.88 23.90 12.58
CA PRO A 137 -3.00 22.49 12.95
C PRO A 137 -3.10 21.61 11.70
N ARG A 138 -2.49 20.43 11.76
CA ARG A 138 -2.51 19.43 10.69
C ARG A 138 -3.71 18.51 10.81
N ILE A 139 -4.24 18.37 12.02
CA ILE A 139 -5.47 17.64 12.34
C ILE A 139 -6.41 18.58 13.08
N GLU A 140 -7.67 18.66 12.62
CA GLU A 140 -8.74 19.37 13.31
C GLU A 140 -9.73 18.36 13.90
N VAL A 141 -10.20 18.61 15.12
CA VAL A 141 -11.17 17.74 15.80
C VAL A 141 -12.42 18.54 16.13
N THR A 142 -13.58 18.05 15.69
CA THR A 142 -14.89 18.61 16.06
C THR A 142 -15.70 17.55 16.79
N ASP A 143 -16.16 17.87 17.99
CA ASP A 143 -17.08 17.04 18.79
C ASP A 143 -18.44 17.74 18.84
N ASN A 144 -19.49 17.06 18.37
CA ASN A 144 -20.86 17.57 18.38
C ASN A 144 -21.77 16.84 19.39
N GLY A 145 -21.18 16.09 20.32
CA GLY A 145 -21.88 15.26 21.29
C GLY A 145 -22.27 13.88 20.75
N ALA A 146 -22.72 13.80 19.49
CA ALA A 146 -23.16 12.54 18.86
C ALA A 146 -22.03 11.77 18.17
N SER A 147 -21.00 12.48 17.69
CA SER A 147 -19.88 11.93 16.93
C SER A 147 -18.64 12.81 17.07
N VAL A 148 -17.47 12.23 16.82
CA VAL A 148 -16.21 12.98 16.73
C VAL A 148 -15.74 12.98 15.27
N THR A 149 -15.55 14.16 14.69
CA THR A 149 -14.97 14.30 13.35
C THR A 149 -13.49 14.67 13.46
N VAL A 150 -12.63 13.85 12.85
CA VAL A 150 -11.20 14.04 12.70
C VAL A 150 -10.92 14.45 11.25
N THR A 151 -10.43 15.66 11.04
CA THR A 151 -10.21 16.23 9.72
C THR A 151 -8.71 16.37 9.43
N LEU A 152 -8.24 15.77 8.35
CA LEU A 152 -6.90 16.01 7.80
C LEU A 152 -6.85 17.42 7.19
N SER A 153 -6.06 18.32 7.77
CA SER A 153 -6.10 19.76 7.46
C SER A 153 -4.78 20.29 6.90
N ARG A 154 -4.51 19.99 5.63
CA ARG A 154 -3.52 20.71 4.79
C ARG A 154 -4.10 20.93 3.39
N PRO A 155 -5.24 21.63 3.25
CA PRO A 155 -6.03 21.66 2.02
C PRO A 155 -5.27 22.23 0.81
N ARG A 156 -4.37 23.19 1.03
CA ARG A 156 -3.51 23.77 -0.02
C ARG A 156 -2.53 22.76 -0.64
N LEU A 157 -2.29 21.65 0.05
CA LEU A 157 -1.43 20.55 -0.36
C LEU A 157 -2.24 19.26 -0.52
N LEU A 158 -3.56 19.35 -0.75
CA LEU A 158 -4.43 18.17 -0.91
C LEU A 158 -4.30 17.19 0.27
N ASN A 159 -4.08 17.73 1.47
CA ASN A 159 -3.89 16.97 2.70
C ASN A 159 -2.74 15.94 2.66
N LEU A 160 -1.64 16.25 1.96
CA LEU A 160 -0.42 15.44 2.01
C LEU A 160 -0.02 15.13 3.47
N PHE A 161 0.24 13.86 3.75
CA PHE A 161 0.52 13.32 5.07
C PHE A 161 2.01 13.49 5.41
N ASP A 162 2.33 14.49 6.24
CA ASP A 162 3.69 14.74 6.74
C ASP A 162 3.86 14.20 8.18
N ALA A 163 5.08 14.31 8.71
CA ALA A 163 5.39 13.86 10.07
C ALA A 163 4.52 14.56 11.13
N ALA A 164 4.28 15.87 10.98
CA ALA A 164 3.46 16.63 11.93
C ALA A 164 1.99 16.18 11.91
N MET A 165 1.41 15.92 10.73
CA MET A 165 0.06 15.37 10.62
C MET A 165 -0.04 13.98 11.24
N ARG A 166 0.95 13.11 10.98
CA ARG A 166 1.02 11.77 11.57
C ARG A 166 1.04 11.83 13.09
N ASP A 167 1.92 12.66 13.66
CA ASP A 167 2.08 12.74 15.11
C ASP A 167 0.82 13.30 15.78
N GLN A 168 0.20 14.35 15.21
CA GLN A 168 -1.07 14.88 15.68
C GLN A 168 -2.22 13.85 15.56
N LEU A 169 -2.26 13.07 14.48
CA LEU A 169 -3.26 12.04 14.29
C LEU A 169 -3.10 10.93 15.35
N VAL A 170 -1.87 10.49 15.62
CA VAL A 170 -1.57 9.51 16.67
C VAL A 170 -2.05 10.01 18.03
N ASP A 171 -1.83 11.28 18.37
CA ASP A 171 -2.27 11.85 19.64
C ASP A 171 -3.81 11.88 19.75
N VAL A 172 -4.51 12.25 18.68
CA VAL A 172 -5.99 12.22 18.62
C VAL A 172 -6.51 10.80 18.79
N LEU A 173 -5.94 9.82 18.08
CA LEU A 173 -6.37 8.42 18.15
C LEU A 173 -6.13 7.81 19.54
N LYS A 174 -4.99 8.14 20.19
CA LYS A 174 -4.72 7.76 21.58
C LYS A 174 -5.75 8.34 22.54
N ALA A 175 -6.12 9.62 22.38
CA ALA A 175 -7.14 10.26 23.21
C ALA A 175 -8.51 9.59 23.03
N LEU A 176 -8.89 9.29 21.78
CA LEU A 176 -10.12 8.57 21.45
C LEU A 176 -10.18 7.16 22.05
N GLN A 177 -9.05 6.45 22.07
CA GLN A 177 -8.95 5.14 22.71
C GLN A 177 -9.02 5.25 24.23
N ALA A 178 -8.27 6.18 24.84
CA ALA A 178 -8.16 6.33 26.29
C ALA A 178 -9.48 6.76 26.95
N ALA A 179 -10.30 7.54 26.24
CA ALA A 179 -11.60 7.99 26.73
C ALA A 179 -12.64 6.86 26.86
N ALA A 180 -12.35 5.65 26.34
CA ALA A 180 -13.34 4.57 26.18
C ALA A 180 -14.64 5.08 25.52
N ASP A 181 -14.47 6.01 24.59
CA ASP A 181 -15.57 6.67 23.90
C ASP A 181 -16.02 5.79 22.73
N ASP A 182 -17.20 5.17 22.83
CA ASP A 182 -17.73 4.30 21.79
C ASP A 182 -18.51 5.05 20.69
N ARG A 183 -18.54 6.40 20.72
CA ARG A 183 -19.24 7.20 19.71
C ARG A 183 -18.65 7.00 18.31
N PRO A 184 -19.45 7.15 17.24
CA PRO A 184 -18.94 7.15 15.87
C PRO A 184 -17.84 8.19 15.66
N VAL A 185 -16.79 7.78 14.94
CA VAL A 185 -15.73 8.66 14.46
C VAL A 185 -15.90 8.86 12.96
N VAL A 186 -15.75 10.10 12.51
CA VAL A 186 -15.66 10.43 11.09
C VAL A 186 -14.23 10.84 10.78
N LEU A 187 -13.60 10.19 9.81
CA LEU A 187 -12.32 10.62 9.25
C LEU A 187 -12.58 11.28 7.89
N ALA A 188 -12.17 12.53 7.73
CA ALA A 188 -12.38 13.31 6.51
C ALA A 188 -11.16 14.16 6.17
N GLY A 189 -11.12 14.74 4.97
CA GLY A 189 -10.10 15.70 4.58
C GLY A 189 -10.67 17.09 4.32
N ALA A 190 -9.92 18.13 4.68
CA ALA A 190 -10.29 19.52 4.44
C ALA A 190 -10.12 19.91 2.96
N GLY A 191 -10.90 20.91 2.50
CA GLY A 191 -10.70 21.54 1.20
C GLY A 191 -10.98 20.63 0.00
N GLY A 192 -11.92 19.70 0.15
CA GLY A 192 -12.43 18.89 -0.95
C GLY A 192 -11.45 17.84 -1.50
N ASN A 193 -10.50 17.39 -0.67
CA ASN A 193 -9.67 16.23 -0.96
C ASN A 193 -9.54 15.45 0.34
N PHE A 194 -9.43 14.13 0.28
CA PHE A 194 -9.21 13.31 1.47
C PHE A 194 -7.76 13.42 1.92
N CYS A 195 -6.85 12.81 1.17
CA CYS A 195 -5.40 12.81 1.41
C CYS A 195 -4.66 12.33 0.16
N ALA A 196 -3.73 13.15 -0.33
CA ALA A 196 -2.91 12.83 -1.51
C ALA A 196 -1.67 11.98 -1.21
N GLY A 197 -1.63 11.31 -0.05
CA GLY A 197 -0.53 10.41 0.34
C GLY A 197 0.59 11.11 1.11
N GLY A 198 1.69 10.40 1.35
CA GLY A 198 2.85 10.94 2.09
C GLY A 198 3.44 12.17 1.41
N ASP A 199 3.81 13.20 2.17
CA ASP A 199 4.38 14.42 1.58
C ASP A 199 5.71 14.12 0.89
N PRO A 200 5.83 14.30 -0.44
CA PRO A 200 7.07 14.01 -1.15
C PRO A 200 8.26 14.85 -0.68
N ALA A 201 8.07 15.92 0.10
CA ALA A 201 9.16 16.68 0.70
C ALA A 201 9.87 15.93 1.86
N GLU A 202 9.21 14.96 2.50
CA GLU A 202 9.74 14.22 3.64
C GLU A 202 10.66 13.06 3.24
N PHE A 203 10.48 12.49 2.05
CA PHE A 203 11.29 11.35 1.63
C PHE A 203 12.76 11.76 1.46
N GLY A 204 13.68 10.91 1.90
CA GLY A 204 15.12 11.21 1.90
C GLY A 204 15.58 12.18 2.99
N SER A 205 14.71 12.59 3.93
CA SER A 205 15.10 13.40 5.09
C SER A 205 15.88 12.62 6.16
N VAL A 206 15.70 11.29 6.19
CA VAL A 206 16.42 10.35 7.04
C VAL A 206 17.29 9.47 6.16
N GLU A 207 18.61 9.65 6.25
CA GLU A 207 19.59 8.92 5.41
C GLU A 207 19.80 7.47 5.87
N ASP A 208 19.81 7.23 7.18
CA ASP A 208 20.01 5.89 7.73
C ASP A 208 18.68 5.09 7.73
N PRO A 209 18.58 3.99 6.95
CA PRO A 209 17.37 3.17 6.90
C PRO A 209 17.03 2.53 8.24
N ALA A 210 18.02 2.25 9.10
CA ALA A 210 17.76 1.70 10.43
C ALA A 210 17.09 2.75 11.35
N ALA A 211 17.60 3.98 11.36
CA ALA A 211 16.94 5.10 12.03
C ALA A 211 15.51 5.33 11.47
N ALA A 212 15.34 5.30 10.15
CA ALA A 212 14.02 5.47 9.52
C ALA A 212 13.03 4.37 9.96
N HIS A 213 13.48 3.12 10.04
CA HIS A 213 12.71 2.01 10.60
C HIS A 213 12.27 2.28 12.04
N LEU A 214 13.20 2.67 12.92
CA LEU A 214 12.90 2.93 14.33
C LEU A 214 11.92 4.10 14.51
N ILE A 215 12.04 5.16 13.70
CA ILE A 215 11.09 6.27 13.69
C ILE A 215 9.70 5.77 13.29
N ARG A 216 9.60 5.06 12.16
CA ARG A 216 8.31 4.53 11.66
C ARG A 216 7.65 3.61 12.68
N SER A 217 8.41 2.69 13.29
CA SER A 217 7.88 1.75 14.27
C SER A 217 7.35 2.42 15.54
N ARG A 218 7.82 3.62 15.89
CA ARG A 218 7.36 4.38 17.07
C ARG A 218 6.24 5.37 16.76
N ALA A 219 6.21 5.90 15.54
CA ALA A 219 5.28 6.96 15.13
C ALA A 219 4.17 6.48 14.18
N ASN A 220 4.03 5.17 13.96
CA ASN A 220 3.02 4.61 13.07
C ASN A 220 1.58 4.91 13.57
N ALA A 221 0.73 5.45 12.71
CA ALA A 221 -0.69 5.67 12.99
C ALA A 221 -1.52 4.38 12.89
N ALA A 222 -1.09 3.38 12.11
CA ALA A 222 -1.85 2.16 11.83
C ALA A 222 -2.28 1.37 13.08
N PRO A 223 -1.42 1.13 14.11
CA PRO A 223 -1.86 0.45 15.33
C PRO A 223 -3.00 1.20 16.03
N TRP A 224 -2.96 2.53 16.05
CA TRP A 224 -3.96 3.36 16.71
C TRP A 224 -5.25 3.46 15.88
N MET A 225 -5.13 3.57 14.56
CA MET A 225 -6.28 3.46 13.64
C MET A 225 -7.04 2.16 13.88
N ALA A 226 -6.35 1.03 14.01
CA ALA A 226 -6.97 -0.26 14.28
C ALA A 226 -7.77 -0.31 15.59
N THR A 227 -7.38 0.48 16.61
CA THR A 227 -8.12 0.53 17.89
C THR A 227 -9.48 1.22 17.79
N VAL A 228 -9.65 2.14 16.85
CA VAL A 228 -10.90 2.88 16.62
C VAL A 228 -11.62 2.45 15.33
N ALA A 229 -11.01 1.55 14.55
CA ALA A 229 -11.47 1.10 13.24
C ALA A 229 -12.96 0.79 13.20
N ARG A 230 -13.45 -0.05 14.13
CA ARG A 230 -14.84 -0.56 14.17
C ARG A 230 -15.92 0.52 14.24
N ARG A 231 -15.58 1.73 14.71
CA ARG A 231 -16.51 2.86 14.83
C ARG A 231 -16.14 4.04 13.94
N THR A 232 -15.15 3.89 13.07
CA THR A 232 -14.68 4.97 12.20
C THR A 232 -15.25 4.81 10.80
N THR A 233 -15.85 5.88 10.27
CA THR A 233 -16.25 6.03 8.88
C THR A 233 -15.31 7.00 8.17
N ALA A 234 -14.67 6.58 7.08
CA ALA A 234 -13.92 7.47 6.21
C ALA A 234 -14.87 8.09 5.17
N LEU A 235 -14.90 9.42 5.09
CA LEU A 235 -15.62 10.16 4.05
C LEU A 235 -14.61 10.68 3.02
N ILE A 236 -14.58 10.01 1.87
CA ILE A 236 -13.61 10.24 0.81
C ILE A 236 -14.18 11.22 -0.21
N ASP A 237 -13.46 12.30 -0.41
CA ASP A 237 -13.77 13.28 -1.42
C ASP A 237 -12.49 13.66 -2.18
N GLY A 238 -12.56 13.88 -3.49
CA GLY A 238 -11.37 14.19 -4.31
C GLY A 238 -10.24 13.15 -4.18
N ALA A 239 -8.99 13.62 -4.04
CA ALA A 239 -7.83 12.74 -4.02
C ALA A 239 -7.76 11.87 -2.74
N CYS A 240 -7.64 10.55 -2.92
CA CYS A 240 -7.31 9.57 -1.90
C CYS A 240 -6.18 8.67 -2.43
N VAL A 241 -4.93 8.97 -2.07
CA VAL A 241 -3.74 8.40 -2.71
C VAL A 241 -2.78 7.91 -1.65
N GLY A 242 -2.08 6.81 -1.92
CA GLY A 242 -1.05 6.25 -1.03
C GLY A 242 -1.50 6.15 0.42
N ALA A 243 -0.75 6.78 1.35
CA ALA A 243 -1.10 6.86 2.77
C ALA A 243 -2.55 7.27 3.07
N GLY A 244 -3.21 8.05 2.20
CA GLY A 244 -4.65 8.33 2.32
C GLY A 244 -5.51 7.07 2.22
N ILE A 245 -5.24 6.22 1.23
CA ILE A 245 -5.91 4.92 1.08
C ILE A 245 -5.57 4.01 2.25
N GLU A 246 -4.30 3.98 2.67
CA GLU A 246 -3.84 3.14 3.79
C GLU A 246 -4.63 3.43 5.07
N LEU A 247 -4.82 4.72 5.40
CA LEU A 247 -5.61 5.18 6.54
C LEU A 247 -7.11 4.89 6.37
N ALA A 248 -7.68 5.18 5.20
CA ALA A 248 -9.09 4.93 4.92
C ALA A 248 -9.44 3.44 5.02
N ALA A 249 -8.59 2.56 4.52
CA ALA A 249 -8.82 1.12 4.51
C ALA A 249 -8.88 0.49 5.91
N PHE A 250 -8.32 1.14 6.95
CA PHE A 250 -8.50 0.72 8.34
C PHE A 250 -9.89 1.01 8.91
N CYS A 251 -10.64 1.95 8.34
CA CYS A 251 -11.96 2.33 8.86
C CYS A 251 -12.96 1.18 8.72
N ALA A 252 -14.03 1.16 9.52
CA ALA A 252 -15.09 0.15 9.38
C ALA A 252 -15.86 0.35 8.08
N THR A 253 -16.11 1.61 7.73
CA THR A 253 -16.85 2.00 6.53
C THR A 253 -16.06 3.08 5.77
N VAL A 254 -16.10 3.01 4.45
CA VAL A 254 -15.50 3.96 3.52
C VAL A 254 -16.61 4.38 2.55
N THR A 255 -16.96 5.65 2.57
CA THR A 255 -17.93 6.24 1.63
C THR A 255 -17.21 7.24 0.75
N ALA A 256 -17.43 7.19 -0.56
CA ALA A 256 -16.76 8.06 -1.52
C ALA A 256 -17.73 8.92 -2.34
N THR A 257 -17.32 10.13 -2.72
CA THR A 257 -18.05 10.95 -3.70
C THR A 257 -17.76 10.48 -5.13
N ASP A 258 -18.60 10.88 -6.09
CA ASP A 258 -18.41 10.64 -7.53
C ASP A 258 -17.10 11.24 -8.10
N ARG A 259 -16.57 12.27 -7.43
CA ARG A 259 -15.32 12.94 -7.79
C ARG A 259 -14.09 12.37 -7.07
N ALA A 260 -14.25 11.34 -6.23
CA ALA A 260 -13.12 10.68 -5.60
C ALA A 260 -12.21 10.02 -6.66
N ARG A 261 -10.91 9.99 -6.40
CA ARG A 261 -9.88 9.35 -7.24
C ARG A 261 -8.91 8.60 -6.36
N PHE A 262 -8.61 7.35 -6.72
CA PHE A 262 -7.75 6.47 -5.93
C PHE A 262 -6.51 6.03 -6.71
N ARG A 263 -5.34 6.04 -6.07
CA ARG A 263 -4.09 5.56 -6.68
C ARG A 263 -3.06 5.13 -5.63
N LEU A 264 -2.29 4.07 -5.91
CA LEU A 264 -1.17 3.60 -5.08
C LEU A 264 0.18 3.76 -5.81
N PRO A 265 0.78 4.96 -5.80
CA PRO A 265 1.94 5.28 -6.61
C PRO A 265 3.29 4.83 -6.02
N GLU A 266 3.33 4.18 -4.85
CA GLU A 266 4.55 3.88 -4.10
C GLU A 266 5.58 3.12 -4.92
N LEU A 267 5.13 2.20 -5.78
CA LEU A 267 6.02 1.39 -6.60
C LEU A 267 6.82 2.24 -7.59
N SER A 268 6.21 3.30 -8.14
CA SER A 268 6.90 4.29 -9.01
C SER A 268 8.02 5.05 -8.27
N MET A 269 7.97 5.06 -6.93
CA MET A 269 8.98 5.66 -6.06
C MET A 269 10.05 4.66 -5.62
N GLY A 270 10.02 3.42 -6.13
CA GLY A 270 10.86 2.33 -5.66
C GLY A 270 10.53 1.88 -4.25
N LEU A 271 9.27 2.04 -3.81
CA LEU A 271 8.80 1.76 -2.46
C LEU A 271 7.54 0.89 -2.47
N ILE A 272 7.04 0.58 -1.28
CA ILE A 272 5.75 -0.07 -1.02
C ILE A 272 4.94 0.81 -0.05
N PRO A 273 3.63 0.56 0.14
CA PRO A 273 2.85 1.19 1.21
C PRO A 273 3.55 1.03 2.57
N GLY A 274 3.54 2.10 3.38
CA GLY A 274 4.38 2.19 4.60
C GLY A 274 3.69 2.87 5.78
N ALA A 275 2.40 3.15 5.67
CA ALA A 275 1.51 3.65 6.72
C ALA A 275 0.47 2.60 7.13
N GLY A 276 0.79 1.30 6.97
CA GLY A 276 -0.07 0.16 7.26
C GLY A 276 -0.83 -0.43 6.05
N GLY A 277 -0.57 0.07 4.85
CA GLY A 277 -1.28 -0.30 3.62
C GLY A 277 -1.09 -1.75 3.19
N THR A 278 0.03 -2.39 3.53
CA THR A 278 0.23 -3.83 3.27
C THR A 278 -0.60 -4.72 4.20
N VAL A 279 -1.32 -4.10 5.15
CA VAL A 279 -2.26 -4.76 6.06
C VAL A 279 -3.69 -4.33 5.74
N SER A 280 -3.97 -3.03 5.71
CA SER A 280 -5.35 -2.52 5.60
C SER A 280 -5.96 -2.71 4.20
N ILE A 281 -5.18 -2.49 3.14
CA ILE A 281 -5.66 -2.59 1.75
C ILE A 281 -5.97 -4.05 1.37
N PRO A 282 -5.09 -5.04 1.57
CA PRO A 282 -5.41 -6.42 1.22
C PRO A 282 -6.53 -7.00 2.09
N ALA A 283 -6.77 -6.47 3.29
CA ALA A 283 -7.95 -6.84 4.09
C ALA A 283 -9.27 -6.38 3.47
N ARG A 284 -9.25 -5.32 2.64
CA ARG A 284 -10.41 -4.82 1.87
C ARG A 284 -10.57 -5.56 0.55
N ILE A 285 -9.53 -5.56 -0.27
CA ILE A 285 -9.64 -5.92 -1.69
C ILE A 285 -8.91 -7.20 -2.07
N GLY A 286 -8.26 -7.86 -1.10
CA GLY A 286 -7.45 -9.05 -1.32
C GLY A 286 -6.02 -8.75 -1.78
N ARG A 287 -5.14 -9.74 -1.57
CA ARG A 287 -3.70 -9.64 -1.84
C ARG A 287 -3.38 -9.41 -3.32
N GLN A 288 -3.93 -10.24 -4.20
CA GLN A 288 -3.61 -10.23 -5.63
C GLN A 288 -3.99 -8.90 -6.27
N ARG A 289 -5.18 -8.38 -5.97
CA ARG A 289 -5.66 -7.10 -6.46
C ARG A 289 -4.83 -5.93 -5.92
N THR A 290 -4.44 -5.98 -4.65
CA THR A 290 -3.52 -4.98 -4.06
C THR A 290 -2.18 -4.95 -4.81
N LEU A 291 -1.59 -6.13 -5.08
CA LEU A 291 -0.35 -6.22 -5.83
C LEU A 291 -0.51 -5.75 -7.28
N TRP A 292 -1.58 -6.16 -7.96
CA TRP A 292 -1.88 -5.69 -9.32
C TRP A 292 -1.97 -4.16 -9.37
N TRP A 293 -2.64 -3.56 -8.38
CA TRP A 293 -2.82 -2.11 -8.32
C TRP A 293 -1.49 -1.37 -8.11
N LEU A 294 -0.62 -1.89 -7.23
CA LEU A 294 0.74 -1.36 -7.04
C LEU A 294 1.59 -1.48 -8.31
N LEU A 295 1.49 -2.60 -9.02
CA LEU A 295 2.29 -2.84 -10.23
C LEU A 295 1.82 -2.00 -11.41
N THR A 296 0.52 -1.79 -11.56
CA THR A 296 -0.05 -1.03 -12.69
C THR A 296 -0.10 0.46 -12.43
N ASP A 297 -0.04 0.89 -11.16
CA ASP A 297 -0.20 2.29 -10.75
C ASP A 297 -1.48 2.93 -11.34
N ALA A 298 -2.51 2.10 -11.51
CA ALA A 298 -3.77 2.52 -12.12
C ALA A 298 -4.50 3.54 -11.23
N GLU A 299 -5.10 4.55 -11.85
CA GLU A 299 -6.07 5.40 -11.17
C GLU A 299 -7.44 4.72 -11.20
N LEU A 300 -8.06 4.53 -10.03
CA LEU A 300 -9.40 3.97 -9.91
C LEU A 300 -10.40 5.10 -9.75
N ASP A 301 -11.49 5.02 -10.51
CA ASP A 301 -12.69 5.80 -10.25
C ASP A 301 -13.51 5.18 -9.10
N PRO A 302 -14.51 5.91 -8.56
CA PRO A 302 -15.30 5.41 -7.44
C PRO A 302 -16.13 4.17 -7.76
N ALA A 303 -16.50 3.94 -9.02
CA ALA A 303 -17.29 2.78 -9.41
C ALA A 303 -16.44 1.50 -9.35
N VAL A 304 -15.21 1.54 -9.87
CA VAL A 304 -14.26 0.43 -9.76
C VAL A 304 -13.87 0.20 -8.29
N ALA A 305 -13.65 1.26 -7.52
CA ALA A 305 -13.34 1.16 -6.09
C ALA A 305 -14.48 0.49 -5.28
N LEU A 306 -15.74 0.78 -5.63
CA LEU A 306 -16.92 0.12 -5.05
C LEU A 306 -16.99 -1.36 -5.47
N GLU A 307 -16.81 -1.66 -6.75
CA GLU A 307 -16.82 -3.04 -7.27
C GLU A 307 -15.76 -3.91 -6.56
N TRP A 308 -14.60 -3.33 -6.27
CA TRP A 308 -13.50 -4.02 -5.61
C TRP A 308 -13.70 -4.20 -4.10
N GLY A 309 -14.68 -3.52 -3.50
CA GLY A 309 -14.87 -3.47 -2.04
C GLY A 309 -13.85 -2.58 -1.32
N LEU A 310 -13.12 -1.72 -2.04
CA LEU A 310 -12.26 -0.70 -1.42
C LEU A 310 -13.12 0.36 -0.72
N VAL A 311 -14.25 0.68 -1.34
CA VAL A 311 -15.29 1.61 -0.86
C VAL A 311 -16.57 0.80 -0.64
N ASP A 312 -17.32 1.14 0.40
CA ASP A 312 -18.57 0.44 0.78
C ASP A 312 -19.82 1.10 0.18
N SER A 313 -19.77 2.41 -0.09
CA SER A 313 -20.88 3.16 -0.69
C SER A 313 -20.44 4.45 -1.39
N LEU A 314 -21.29 4.95 -2.28
CA LEU A 314 -21.14 6.26 -2.91
C LEU A 314 -22.15 7.26 -2.32
N ALA A 315 -21.73 8.51 -2.13
CA ALA A 315 -22.54 9.61 -1.58
C ALA A 315 -22.93 10.65 -2.64
#